data_AF-A0A959KGI2-F1
#
_entry.id   AF-A0A959KGI2-F1
#
_cell.length_a   1.000
_cell.length_b   1.000
_cell.length_c   1.000
_cell.angle_alpha   90.00
_cell.angle_beta   90.00
_cell.angle_gamma   90.00
#
_symmetry.space_group_name_H-M   'P 1'
#
loop_
_entity.id
_entity.type
_entity.pdbx_description
1 polymer ?
#
loop_
_entity_poly.entity_id
_entity_poly.type
_entity_poly.pdbx_seq_one_letter_code
_entity_poly.pdbx_strand_id
1 'polypeptide(L)'
;PNQILLTLKKIVDNKRLVREKTTSDYQQEFRQLMMQINSGLDYEEWVDVYRKLISWEIKIDESNSTAMMDILSMQKSEANTEFSKFVVKNYLDWINEETEGPVMSHHLLKTKVFPQLSDDMPTILLLLDNLRYDQWKILEPIITQEFRTEEENYFYSILPTSTQYSRNAIFAGMTPADIAKYHSDWWLNDNEKGGKNLHEHDLLGEQIRRLVRKPLKFDYVKVTNVSNAKEMQDNILNYLNNDLTVIVYNFIDMLSHARTEMEVLKELAGDEKAYRSLTRSWFQNSPLWAALQRAAERPIQLIVTTDHGTIRVNQPSKVVGDRETTTNLRYKVGRNLQYEKKDVLAVRDPEEARLPRPNVSSTFIFAKEDKFFLYPNNYNYYHNYYKNTFQHGGISLEEMVCPIVRLTSR
;
A
#
# COMPACT_ATOMS: atom_id res chain seq x y z
N PRO A 1 -4.72 50.79 -6.79
CA PRO A 1 -3.83 50.28 -7.87
C PRO A 1 -2.48 49.75 -7.38
N ASN A 2 -1.66 50.54 -6.68
CA ASN A 2 -0.31 50.13 -6.23
C ASN A 2 -0.29 49.04 -5.15
N GLN A 3 -1.30 49.00 -4.28
CA GLN A 3 -1.41 47.98 -3.21
C GLN A 3 -1.72 46.58 -3.76
N ILE A 4 -2.53 46.51 -4.82
CA ILE A 4 -2.82 45.26 -5.55
C ILE A 4 -1.55 44.79 -6.28
N LEU A 5 -0.83 45.70 -6.93
CA LEU A 5 0.44 45.39 -7.61
C LEU A 5 1.53 44.89 -6.63
N LEU A 6 1.68 45.52 -5.47
CA LEU A 6 2.61 45.10 -4.42
C LEU A 6 2.24 43.73 -3.84
N THR A 7 0.95 43.46 -3.67
CA THR A 7 0.46 42.16 -3.18
C THR A 7 0.69 41.07 -4.22
N LEU A 8 0.37 41.33 -5.50
CA LEU A 8 0.66 40.44 -6.62
C LEU A 8 2.15 40.17 -6.75
N LYS A 9 2.99 41.20 -6.67
CA LYS A 9 4.45 41.06 -6.74
C LYS A 9 4.98 40.24 -5.56
N LYS A 10 4.50 40.47 -4.33
CA LYS A 10 4.86 39.68 -3.15
C LYS A 10 4.46 38.21 -3.29
N ILE A 11 3.26 37.92 -3.82
CA ILE A 11 2.79 36.54 -4.03
C ILE A 11 3.60 35.84 -5.13
N VAL A 12 3.85 36.52 -6.25
CA VAL A 12 4.62 35.98 -7.38
C VAL A 12 6.09 35.77 -7.01
N ASP A 13 6.73 36.75 -6.36
CA ASP A 13 8.12 36.63 -5.91
C ASP A 13 8.27 35.56 -4.83
N ASN A 14 7.30 35.39 -3.93
CA ASN A 14 7.33 34.30 -2.95
C ASN A 14 7.28 32.92 -3.62
N LYS A 15 6.35 32.70 -4.55
CA LYS A 15 6.29 31.44 -5.33
C LYS A 15 7.59 31.17 -6.08
N ARG A 16 8.19 32.22 -6.66
CA ARG A 16 9.49 32.11 -7.35
C ARG A 16 10.62 31.73 -6.40
N LEU A 17 10.74 32.41 -5.26
CA LEU A 17 11.76 32.12 -4.24
C LEU A 17 11.62 30.72 -3.65
N VAL A 18 10.40 30.27 -3.36
CA VAL A 18 10.12 28.90 -2.90
C VAL A 18 10.57 27.88 -3.94
N ARG A 19 10.27 28.11 -5.24
CA ARG A 19 10.70 27.24 -6.33
C ARG A 19 12.22 27.20 -6.50
N GLU A 20 12.88 28.36 -6.50
CA GLU A 20 14.34 28.47 -6.61
C GLU A 20 15.03 27.76 -5.43
N LYS A 21 14.54 27.97 -4.21
CA LYS A 21 15.06 27.30 -3.01
C LYS A 21 14.84 25.78 -3.04
N THR A 22 13.63 25.33 -3.35
CA THR A 22 13.31 23.88 -3.46
C THR A 22 14.21 23.19 -4.48
N THR A 23 14.47 23.85 -5.62
CA THR A 23 15.36 23.32 -6.66
C THR A 23 16.80 23.20 -6.15
N SER A 24 17.32 24.26 -5.52
CA SER A 24 18.67 24.27 -4.94
C SER A 24 18.83 23.19 -3.87
N ASP A 25 17.88 23.09 -2.94
CA ASP A 25 17.93 22.15 -1.84
C ASP A 25 17.86 20.70 -2.35
N TYR A 26 16.95 20.41 -3.30
CA TYR A 26 16.86 19.07 -3.90
C TYR A 26 18.12 18.68 -4.67
N GLN A 27 18.75 19.60 -5.41
CA GLN A 27 20.00 19.30 -6.12
C GLN A 27 21.15 18.91 -5.20
N GLN A 28 21.19 19.46 -3.97
CA GLN A 28 22.19 19.10 -2.98
C GLN A 28 21.90 17.70 -2.40
N GLU A 29 20.64 17.44 -2.05
CA GLU A 29 20.17 16.17 -1.50
C GLU A 29 20.21 15.02 -2.51
N PHE A 30 20.00 15.31 -3.79
CA PHE A 30 19.99 14.31 -4.86
C PHE A 30 21.25 13.44 -4.84
N ARG A 31 22.43 14.04 -4.69
CA ARG A 31 23.70 13.31 -4.64
C ARG A 31 23.81 12.42 -3.40
N GLN A 32 23.32 12.89 -2.27
CA GLN A 32 23.36 12.14 -1.01
C GLN A 32 22.40 10.94 -1.09
N LEU A 33 21.19 11.15 -1.59
CA LEU A 33 20.21 10.08 -1.81
C LEU A 33 20.72 9.03 -2.80
N MET A 34 21.33 9.43 -3.91
CA MET A 34 21.93 8.49 -4.86
C MET A 34 23.06 7.67 -4.24
N MET A 35 23.89 8.30 -3.40
CA MET A 35 24.95 7.59 -2.67
C MET A 35 24.35 6.59 -1.67
N GLN A 36 23.30 6.99 -0.94
CA GLN A 36 22.58 6.12 0.00
C GLN A 36 21.99 4.90 -0.71
N ILE A 37 21.23 5.11 -1.80
CA ILE A 37 20.62 4.02 -2.59
C ILE A 37 21.65 2.95 -3.00
N ASN A 38 22.89 3.37 -3.30
CA ASN A 38 23.96 2.48 -3.76
C ASN A 38 24.87 1.94 -2.63
N SER A 39 24.58 2.25 -1.35
CA SER A 39 25.46 1.92 -0.22
C SER A 39 25.19 0.57 0.45
N GLY A 40 24.22 -0.20 -0.06
CA GLY A 40 23.85 -1.51 0.51
C GLY A 40 22.99 -1.38 1.76
N LEU A 41 21.84 -0.69 1.61
CA LEU A 41 20.93 -0.33 2.70
C LEU A 41 20.28 -1.57 3.35
N ASP A 42 20.05 -1.49 4.66
CA ASP A 42 19.17 -2.41 5.38
C ASP A 42 17.67 -2.04 5.23
N TYR A 43 16.78 -2.81 5.85
CA TYR A 43 15.33 -2.62 5.68
C TYR A 43 14.80 -1.34 6.34
N GLU A 44 15.49 -0.80 7.37
CA GLU A 44 15.12 0.46 8.02
C GLU A 44 15.57 1.65 7.16
N GLU A 45 16.81 1.58 6.69
CA GLU A 45 17.41 2.61 5.83
C GLU A 45 16.66 2.74 4.49
N TRP A 46 16.13 1.64 3.94
CA TRP A 46 15.25 1.68 2.76
C TRP A 46 13.96 2.47 3.02
N VAL A 47 13.39 2.35 4.22
CA VAL A 47 12.21 3.14 4.58
C VAL A 47 12.55 4.61 4.66
N ASP A 48 13.70 4.96 5.25
CA ASP A 48 14.14 6.36 5.34
C ASP A 48 14.40 6.96 3.95
N VAL A 49 15.02 6.21 3.04
CA VAL A 49 15.18 6.64 1.64
C VAL A 49 13.81 6.84 0.99
N TYR A 50 12.88 5.89 1.14
CA TYR A 50 11.54 6.02 0.57
C TYR A 50 10.80 7.25 1.10
N ARG A 51 10.87 7.50 2.42
CA ARG A 51 10.28 8.68 3.06
C ARG A 51 10.84 9.98 2.50
N LYS A 52 12.16 10.06 2.30
CA LYS A 52 12.82 11.24 1.70
C LYS A 52 12.39 11.44 0.24
N LEU A 53 12.33 10.38 -0.56
CA LEU A 53 11.87 10.44 -1.95
C LEU A 53 10.45 10.99 -2.04
N ILE A 54 9.53 10.50 -1.20
CA ILE A 54 8.15 10.98 -1.16
C ILE A 54 8.05 12.43 -0.66
N SER A 55 8.85 12.81 0.35
CA SER A 55 8.91 14.20 0.83
C SER A 55 9.34 15.15 -0.29
N TRP A 56 10.34 14.77 -1.09
CA TRP A 56 10.78 15.55 -2.24
C TRP A 56 9.75 15.58 -3.36
N GLU A 57 9.09 14.46 -3.64
CA GLU A 57 8.01 14.39 -4.63
C GLU A 57 6.90 15.40 -4.35
N ILE A 58 6.42 15.44 -3.11
CA ILE A 58 5.35 16.35 -2.69
C ILE A 58 5.80 17.82 -2.78
N LYS A 59 7.03 18.15 -2.33
CA LYS A 59 7.58 19.51 -2.41
C LYS A 59 7.78 19.99 -3.87
N ILE A 60 8.28 19.11 -4.74
CA ILE A 60 8.53 19.44 -6.14
C ILE A 60 7.20 19.66 -6.87
N ASP A 61 6.18 18.85 -6.57
CA ASP A 61 4.82 19.00 -7.11
C ASP A 61 4.20 20.37 -6.81
N GLU A 62 4.42 20.90 -5.61
CA GLU A 62 3.96 22.24 -5.22
C GLU A 62 4.70 23.35 -5.98
N SER A 63 5.96 23.11 -6.33
CA SER A 63 6.82 24.06 -7.05
C SER A 63 6.54 24.14 -8.58
N ASN A 64 5.81 23.17 -9.13
CA ASN A 64 5.52 22.98 -10.57
C ASN A 64 6.78 23.00 -11.47
N SER A 65 7.90 22.44 -10.98
CA SER A 65 9.16 22.36 -11.74
C SER A 65 9.27 21.03 -12.50
N THR A 66 8.96 21.04 -13.81
CA THR A 66 8.95 19.82 -14.65
C THR A 66 10.30 19.13 -14.75
N ALA A 67 11.39 19.88 -14.94
CA ALA A 67 12.74 19.32 -15.04
C ALA A 67 13.17 18.57 -13.77
N MET A 68 12.71 19.02 -12.58
CA MET A 68 13.01 18.34 -11.32
C MET A 68 12.18 17.08 -11.13
N MET A 69 10.96 17.04 -11.66
CA MET A 69 10.16 15.81 -11.67
C MET A 69 10.83 14.71 -12.49
N ASP A 70 11.42 15.04 -13.64
CA ASP A 70 12.14 14.05 -14.46
C ASP A 70 13.35 13.46 -13.72
N ILE A 71 14.15 14.31 -13.04
CA ILE A 71 15.30 13.86 -12.24
C ILE A 71 14.85 13.00 -11.06
N LEU A 72 13.78 13.38 -10.36
CA LEU A 72 13.21 12.56 -9.29
C LEU A 72 12.67 11.23 -9.81
N SER A 73 12.02 11.22 -10.97
CA SER A 73 11.54 9.98 -11.59
C SER A 73 12.69 9.03 -11.89
N MET A 74 13.83 9.53 -12.36
CA MET A 74 15.04 8.73 -12.56
C MET A 74 15.56 8.16 -11.23
N GLN A 75 15.61 8.98 -10.17
CA GLN A 75 16.05 8.55 -8.86
C GLN A 75 15.13 7.48 -8.24
N LYS A 76 13.81 7.62 -8.38
CA LYS A 76 12.83 6.60 -7.95
C LYS A 76 13.01 5.29 -8.73
N SER A 77 13.28 5.38 -10.04
CA SER A 77 13.56 4.19 -10.86
C SER A 77 14.82 3.46 -10.40
N GLU A 78 15.89 4.19 -10.07
CA GLU A 78 17.13 3.60 -9.53
C GLU A 78 16.87 2.97 -8.15
N ALA A 79 16.17 3.69 -7.27
CA ALA A 79 15.81 3.20 -5.95
C ALA A 79 15.01 1.89 -6.03
N ASN A 80 14.03 1.80 -6.93
CA ASN A 80 13.26 0.57 -7.15
C ASN A 80 14.09 -0.57 -7.76
N THR A 81 15.11 -0.26 -8.56
CA THR A 81 16.04 -1.26 -9.10
C THR A 81 16.88 -1.89 -7.98
N GLU A 82 17.51 -1.05 -7.15
CA GLU A 82 18.31 -1.51 -6.02
C GLU A 82 17.45 -2.15 -4.91
N PHE A 83 16.27 -1.61 -4.63
CA PHE A 83 15.31 -2.20 -3.71
C PHE A 83 14.85 -3.58 -4.20
N SER A 84 14.60 -3.75 -5.50
CA SER A 84 14.23 -5.06 -6.04
C SER A 84 15.34 -6.10 -5.85
N LYS A 85 16.61 -5.71 -6.00
CA LYS A 85 17.75 -6.59 -5.70
C LYS A 85 17.81 -6.94 -4.21
N PHE A 86 17.59 -5.95 -3.35
CA PHE A 86 17.53 -6.14 -1.89
C PHE A 86 16.42 -7.12 -1.49
N VAL A 87 15.20 -6.96 -2.00
CA VAL A 87 14.09 -7.88 -1.72
C VAL A 87 14.39 -9.28 -2.25
N VAL A 88 14.86 -9.42 -3.49
CA VAL A 88 15.20 -10.74 -4.08
C VAL A 88 16.23 -11.49 -3.24
N LYS A 89 17.19 -10.78 -2.66
CA LYS A 89 18.26 -11.38 -1.86
C LYS A 89 17.77 -11.88 -0.50
N ASN A 90 16.83 -11.17 0.13
CA ASN A 90 16.52 -11.38 1.55
C ASN A 90 15.09 -11.89 1.81
N TYR A 91 14.16 -11.80 0.85
CA TYR A 91 12.74 -12.06 1.10
C TYR A 91 12.43 -13.47 1.61
N LEU A 92 13.10 -14.50 1.06
CA LEU A 92 12.90 -15.87 1.50
C LEU A 92 13.40 -16.08 2.94
N ASP A 93 14.55 -15.52 3.29
CA ASP A 93 15.09 -15.60 4.64
C ASP A 93 14.16 -14.89 5.64
N TRP A 94 13.62 -13.73 5.26
CA TRP A 94 12.67 -12.97 6.07
C TRP A 94 11.37 -13.73 6.30
N ILE A 95 10.70 -14.22 5.24
CA ILE A 95 9.38 -14.88 5.36
C ILE A 95 9.47 -16.21 6.11
N ASN A 96 10.66 -16.81 6.17
CA ASN A 96 10.95 -18.01 6.94
C ASN A 96 11.49 -17.73 8.36
N GLU A 97 11.66 -16.45 8.74
CA GLU A 97 12.23 -16.03 10.02
C GLU A 97 13.66 -16.57 10.27
N GLU A 98 14.44 -16.79 9.19
CA GLU A 98 15.82 -17.28 9.28
C GLU A 98 16.83 -16.18 9.65
N THR A 99 16.48 -14.93 9.34
CA THR A 99 17.26 -13.74 9.69
C THR A 99 16.38 -12.68 10.33
N GLU A 100 17.00 -11.72 11.01
CA GLU A 100 16.31 -10.47 11.38
C GLU A 100 15.82 -9.75 10.11
N GLY A 101 14.63 -9.16 10.20
CA GLY A 101 13.95 -8.57 9.05
C GLY A 101 12.82 -7.64 9.48
N PRO A 102 12.19 -6.95 8.52
CA PRO A 102 11.10 -6.03 8.82
C PRO A 102 9.89 -6.76 9.39
N VAL A 103 9.07 -6.05 10.16
CA VAL A 103 7.72 -6.54 10.49
C VAL A 103 6.96 -6.74 9.18
N MET A 104 6.47 -7.95 8.94
CA MET A 104 5.68 -8.29 7.76
C MET A 104 4.18 -8.38 8.05
N SER A 105 3.36 -8.42 7.00
CA SER A 105 1.90 -8.52 7.08
C SER A 105 1.39 -9.47 8.18
N HIS A 106 1.88 -10.72 8.22
CA HIS A 106 1.46 -11.75 9.19
C HIS A 106 1.88 -11.47 10.65
N HIS A 107 2.76 -10.50 10.88
CA HIS A 107 3.18 -10.06 12.21
C HIS A 107 2.66 -8.67 12.59
N LEU A 108 1.98 -7.97 11.69
CA LEU A 108 1.57 -6.57 11.88
C LEU A 108 0.74 -6.38 13.16
N LEU A 109 -0.37 -7.12 13.31
CA LEU A 109 -1.27 -6.92 14.43
C LEU A 109 -0.63 -7.31 15.77
N LYS A 110 0.10 -8.43 15.80
CA LYS A 110 0.82 -8.91 16.98
C LYS A 110 1.84 -7.89 17.49
N THR A 111 2.57 -7.25 16.58
CA THR A 111 3.71 -6.40 16.93
C THR A 111 3.33 -4.93 17.10
N LYS A 112 2.39 -4.41 16.30
CA LYS A 112 2.11 -2.98 16.22
C LYS A 112 0.70 -2.57 16.67
N VAL A 113 -0.26 -3.49 16.75
CA VAL A 113 -1.66 -3.17 17.10
C VAL A 113 -2.05 -3.69 18.48
N PHE A 114 -1.99 -5.01 18.70
CA PHE A 114 -2.42 -5.62 19.97
C PHE A 114 -1.68 -5.09 21.21
N PRO A 115 -0.37 -4.78 21.16
CA PRO A 115 0.32 -4.18 22.31
C PRO A 115 -0.15 -2.76 22.65
N GLN A 116 -0.84 -2.09 21.73
CA GLN A 116 -1.32 -0.71 21.89
C GLN A 116 -2.77 -0.63 22.37
N LEU A 117 -3.44 -1.77 22.58
CA LEU A 117 -4.81 -1.80 23.04
C LEU A 117 -4.90 -1.44 24.52
N SER A 118 -5.81 -0.53 24.85
CA SER A 118 -6.08 -0.07 26.21
C SER A 118 -7.44 -0.57 26.69
N ASP A 119 -7.58 -0.77 28.00
CA ASP A 119 -8.87 -1.05 28.64
C ASP A 119 -9.71 0.23 28.82
N ASP A 120 -9.06 1.40 28.81
CA ASP A 120 -9.70 2.70 29.11
C ASP A 120 -10.08 3.48 27.85
N MET A 121 -9.61 3.04 26.68
CA MET A 121 -9.77 3.79 25.43
C MET A 121 -10.01 2.84 24.25
N PRO A 122 -11.16 2.95 23.56
CA PRO A 122 -11.46 2.11 22.41
C PRO A 122 -10.48 2.39 21.27
N THR A 123 -10.09 1.35 20.54
CA THR A 123 -9.20 1.46 19.38
C THR A 123 -9.97 1.20 18.09
N ILE A 124 -9.88 2.14 17.14
CA ILE A 124 -10.28 1.91 15.75
C ILE A 124 -9.02 1.61 14.94
N LEU A 125 -8.95 0.42 14.34
CA LEU A 125 -7.98 0.09 13.31
C LEU A 125 -8.62 0.34 11.94
N LEU A 126 -8.20 1.40 11.26
CA LEU A 126 -8.59 1.73 9.90
C LEU A 126 -7.56 1.18 8.92
N LEU A 127 -7.92 0.15 8.16
CA LEU A 127 -7.13 -0.36 7.04
C LEU A 127 -7.72 0.19 5.73
N LEU A 128 -6.99 1.09 5.09
CA LEU A 128 -7.31 1.62 3.77
C LEU A 128 -6.63 0.74 2.72
N ASP A 129 -7.41 -0.05 1.97
CA ASP A 129 -6.91 -0.97 0.95
C ASP A 129 -6.09 -0.21 -0.09
N ASN A 130 -4.87 -0.68 -0.38
CA ASN A 130 -4.01 -0.09 -1.41
C ASN A 130 -3.55 1.36 -1.12
N LEU A 131 -3.43 1.77 0.15
CA LEU A 131 -2.94 3.10 0.52
C LEU A 131 -1.40 3.16 0.50
N ARG A 132 -0.85 3.97 -0.40
CA ARG A 132 0.58 4.28 -0.46
C ARG A 132 0.99 5.33 0.56
N TYR A 133 2.28 5.36 0.90
CA TYR A 133 2.83 6.34 1.85
C TYR A 133 2.67 7.80 1.40
N ASP A 134 2.80 8.07 0.10
CA ASP A 134 2.57 9.42 -0.44
C ASP A 134 1.11 9.85 -0.34
N GLN A 135 0.15 8.92 -0.49
CA GLN A 135 -1.26 9.20 -0.24
C GLN A 135 -1.51 9.46 1.25
N TRP A 136 -0.92 8.66 2.15
CA TRP A 136 -0.97 8.92 3.58
C TRP A 136 -0.51 10.35 3.91
N LYS A 137 0.62 10.81 3.34
CA LYS A 137 1.13 12.17 3.56
C LYS A 137 0.22 13.29 3.06
N ILE A 138 -0.68 12.99 2.13
CA ILE A 138 -1.71 13.94 1.70
C ILE A 138 -2.94 13.92 2.60
N LEU A 139 -3.26 12.77 3.21
CA LEU A 139 -4.36 12.63 4.16
C LEU A 139 -3.98 13.10 5.57
N GLU A 140 -2.72 12.98 5.97
CA GLU A 140 -2.20 13.33 7.29
C GLU A 140 -2.59 14.76 7.73
N PRO A 141 -2.47 15.83 6.91
CA PRO A 141 -2.89 17.17 7.31
C PRO A 141 -4.41 17.35 7.50
N ILE A 142 -5.23 16.43 6.97
CA ILE A 142 -6.68 16.43 7.19
C ILE A 142 -6.98 15.72 8.51
N ILE A 143 -6.41 14.52 8.68
CA ILE A 143 -6.61 13.70 9.88
C ILE A 143 -6.10 14.41 11.14
N THR A 144 -4.96 15.10 11.04
CA THR A 144 -4.34 15.77 12.20
C THR A 144 -5.09 17.02 12.69
N GLN A 145 -6.19 17.41 12.02
CA GLN A 145 -7.13 18.42 12.50
C GLN A 145 -7.90 17.94 13.73
N GLU A 146 -8.29 16.66 13.75
CA GLU A 146 -9.06 16.05 14.84
C GLU A 146 -8.22 15.11 15.72
N PHE A 147 -7.12 14.59 15.17
CA PHE A 147 -6.25 13.62 15.84
C PHE A 147 -4.84 14.19 16.05
N ARG A 148 -4.13 13.69 17.06
CA ARG A 148 -2.71 13.92 17.27
C ARG A 148 -1.94 12.66 16.90
N THR A 149 -0.95 12.78 16.03
CA THR A 149 -0.03 11.68 15.70
C THR A 149 0.84 11.37 16.91
N GLU A 150 0.78 10.13 17.39
CA GLU A 150 1.64 9.62 18.47
C GLU A 150 2.88 8.91 17.90
N GLU A 151 2.68 8.15 16.82
CA GLU A 151 3.75 7.37 16.19
C GLU A 151 3.46 7.17 14.71
N GLU A 152 4.47 7.33 13.86
CA GLU A 152 4.43 6.97 12.44
C GLU A 152 5.51 5.91 12.14
N ASN A 153 5.06 4.68 11.96
CA ASN A 153 5.91 3.52 11.73
C ASN A 153 5.61 2.89 10.36
N TYR A 154 6.24 1.75 10.08
CA TYR A 154 6.10 1.04 8.82
C TYR A 154 6.08 -0.48 9.05
N PHE A 155 5.68 -1.20 8.01
CA PHE A 155 5.84 -2.63 7.88
C PHE A 155 6.04 -2.97 6.40
N TYR A 156 6.47 -4.20 6.11
CA TYR A 156 6.64 -4.69 4.75
C TYR A 156 5.47 -5.61 4.37
N SER A 157 4.76 -5.29 3.30
CA SER A 157 3.74 -6.18 2.74
C SER A 157 4.40 -7.45 2.19
N ILE A 158 3.77 -8.60 2.42
CA ILE A 158 4.25 -9.87 1.86
C ILE A 158 4.00 -9.95 0.35
N LEU A 159 4.73 -10.84 -0.33
CA LEU A 159 4.49 -11.17 -1.73
C LEU A 159 3.45 -12.30 -1.84
N PRO A 160 2.56 -12.26 -2.84
CA PRO A 160 2.28 -11.10 -3.69
C PRO A 160 1.65 -9.95 -2.90
N THR A 161 2.05 -8.71 -3.21
CA THR A 161 1.51 -7.46 -2.63
C THR A 161 0.08 -7.20 -3.13
N SER A 162 -0.85 -8.04 -2.67
CA SER A 162 -2.23 -8.06 -3.11
C SER A 162 -3.15 -8.43 -1.97
N THR A 163 -4.35 -7.90 -2.03
CA THR A 163 -5.36 -8.00 -0.98
C THR A 163 -5.55 -9.43 -0.47
N GLN A 164 -5.69 -10.40 -1.37
CA GLN A 164 -5.88 -11.81 -1.02
C GLN A 164 -4.77 -12.36 -0.12
N TYR A 165 -3.53 -11.95 -0.36
CA TYR A 165 -2.38 -12.52 0.35
C TYR A 165 -2.06 -11.65 1.56
N SER A 166 -1.80 -10.36 1.35
CA SER A 166 -1.37 -9.45 2.40
C SER A 166 -2.44 -9.21 3.46
N ARG A 167 -3.69 -8.98 3.07
CA ARG A 167 -4.76 -8.63 4.03
C ARG A 167 -5.22 -9.83 4.84
N ASN A 168 -5.40 -10.98 4.20
CA ASN A 168 -5.71 -12.22 4.93
C ASN A 168 -4.54 -12.59 5.87
N ALA A 169 -3.28 -12.39 5.48
CA ALA A 169 -2.14 -12.61 6.37
C ALA A 169 -2.16 -11.67 7.60
N ILE A 170 -2.49 -10.38 7.41
CA ILE A 170 -2.65 -9.41 8.52
C ILE A 170 -3.67 -9.91 9.54
N PHE A 171 -4.86 -10.29 9.08
CA PHE A 171 -5.95 -10.68 9.98
C PHE A 171 -5.81 -12.09 10.54
N ALA A 172 -5.15 -13.01 9.82
CA ALA A 172 -4.86 -14.33 10.36
C ALA A 172 -3.69 -14.31 11.34
N GLY A 173 -2.76 -13.39 11.20
CA GLY A 173 -1.46 -13.49 11.87
C GLY A 173 -0.66 -14.72 11.43
N MET A 174 -0.82 -15.10 10.16
CA MET A 174 -0.30 -16.33 9.57
C MET A 174 0.13 -16.07 8.13
N THR A 175 1.05 -16.89 7.63
CA THR A 175 1.41 -16.86 6.21
C THR A 175 0.28 -17.41 5.34
N PRO A 176 0.18 -17.04 4.05
CA PRO A 176 -0.82 -17.62 3.14
C PRO A 176 -0.82 -19.15 3.08
N ALA A 177 0.35 -19.79 3.12
CA ALA A 177 0.45 -21.25 3.20
C ALA A 177 -0.18 -21.80 4.49
N ASP A 178 0.08 -21.15 5.64
CA ASP A 178 -0.49 -21.58 6.91
C ASP A 178 -2.00 -21.39 6.96
N ILE A 179 -2.53 -20.30 6.38
CA ILE A 179 -3.98 -20.10 6.27
C ILE A 179 -4.59 -21.23 5.42
N ALA A 180 -4.03 -21.52 4.25
CA ALA A 180 -4.50 -22.59 3.38
C ALA A 180 -4.45 -23.98 4.06
N LYS A 181 -3.51 -24.19 4.99
CA LYS A 181 -3.33 -25.45 5.71
C LYS A 181 -4.27 -25.59 6.92
N TYR A 182 -4.36 -24.58 7.77
CA TYR A 182 -5.10 -24.64 9.03
C TYR A 182 -6.55 -24.14 8.92
N HIS A 183 -6.85 -23.35 7.89
CA HIS A 183 -8.15 -22.78 7.58
C HIS A 183 -8.51 -23.04 6.12
N SER A 184 -8.40 -24.31 5.68
CA SER A 184 -8.58 -24.71 4.27
C SER A 184 -9.93 -24.31 3.68
N ASP A 185 -10.99 -24.29 4.49
CA ASP A 185 -12.34 -23.91 4.04
C ASP A 185 -12.49 -22.40 3.82
N TRP A 186 -11.52 -21.60 4.30
CA TRP A 186 -11.54 -20.13 4.21
C TRP A 186 -10.60 -19.58 3.14
N TRP A 187 -9.70 -20.42 2.62
CA TRP A 187 -8.75 -20.04 1.59
C TRP A 187 -9.19 -20.55 0.22
N LEU A 188 -9.30 -19.64 -0.75
CA LEU A 188 -9.50 -19.98 -2.16
C LEU A 188 -8.28 -19.55 -2.95
N ASN A 189 -7.72 -20.45 -3.77
CA ASN A 189 -6.63 -20.12 -4.67
C ASN A 189 -7.08 -19.24 -5.84
N ASP A 190 -6.13 -18.64 -6.55
CA ASP A 190 -6.43 -17.67 -7.61
C ASP A 190 -7.26 -18.21 -8.78
N ASN A 191 -7.13 -19.50 -9.08
CA ASN A 191 -7.85 -20.20 -10.14
C ASN A 191 -9.26 -20.66 -9.70
N GLU A 192 -9.57 -20.55 -8.41
CA GLU A 192 -10.86 -20.98 -7.85
C GLU A 192 -11.89 -19.86 -7.92
N LYS A 193 -13.17 -20.23 -8.11
CA LYS A 193 -14.27 -19.26 -8.17
C LYS A 193 -14.74 -18.92 -6.77
N GLY A 194 -14.87 -17.64 -6.48
CA GLY A 194 -15.45 -17.15 -5.22
C GLY A 194 -14.78 -15.88 -4.71
N GLY A 195 -15.29 -15.35 -3.60
CA GLY A 195 -14.64 -14.24 -2.91
C GLY A 195 -13.45 -14.74 -2.10
N LYS A 196 -12.27 -14.20 -2.36
CA LYS A 196 -11.00 -14.59 -1.70
C LYS A 196 -10.79 -13.96 -0.31
N ASN A 197 -11.69 -13.07 0.08
CA ASN A 197 -11.56 -12.16 1.21
C ASN A 197 -12.87 -12.14 2.03
N LEU A 198 -13.50 -13.30 2.20
CA LEU A 198 -14.81 -13.42 2.85
C LEU A 198 -14.71 -13.74 4.34
N HIS A 199 -13.58 -14.28 4.80
CA HIS A 199 -13.38 -14.79 6.16
C HIS A 199 -12.45 -13.92 7.01
N GLU A 200 -12.29 -12.64 6.66
CA GLU A 200 -11.36 -11.73 7.34
C GLU A 200 -11.75 -11.50 8.81
N HIS A 201 -13.05 -11.36 9.08
CA HIS A 201 -13.60 -11.31 10.44
C HIS A 201 -13.25 -12.58 11.23
N ASP A 202 -13.41 -13.74 10.62
CA ASP A 202 -13.18 -15.04 11.28
C ASP A 202 -11.69 -15.25 11.57
N LEU A 203 -10.82 -14.93 10.60
CA LEU A 203 -9.37 -14.95 10.75
C LEU A 203 -8.90 -14.04 11.89
N LEU A 204 -9.42 -12.81 11.95
CA LEU A 204 -9.13 -11.87 13.03
C LEU A 204 -9.56 -12.42 14.39
N GLY A 205 -10.76 -13.02 14.47
CA GLY A 205 -11.26 -13.64 15.70
C GLY A 205 -10.37 -14.79 16.18
N GLU A 206 -9.89 -15.64 15.26
CA GLU A 206 -8.92 -16.71 15.57
C GLU A 206 -7.58 -16.15 16.06
N GLN A 207 -7.06 -15.11 15.39
CA GLN A 207 -5.80 -14.49 15.79
C GLN A 207 -5.90 -13.86 17.18
N ILE A 208 -6.98 -13.11 17.46
CA ILE A 208 -7.26 -12.53 18.78
C ILE A 208 -7.30 -13.65 19.84
N ARG A 209 -8.03 -14.74 19.59
CA ARG A 209 -8.13 -15.86 20.54
C ARG A 209 -6.78 -16.51 20.85
N ARG A 210 -5.88 -16.58 19.85
CA ARG A 210 -4.54 -17.16 20.02
C ARG A 210 -3.59 -16.23 20.78
N LEU A 211 -3.67 -14.92 20.57
CA LEU A 211 -2.64 -13.97 21.01
C LEU A 211 -3.06 -13.09 22.20
N VAL A 212 -4.34 -12.76 22.31
CA VAL A 212 -4.86 -11.87 23.35
C VAL A 212 -5.35 -12.71 24.52
N ARG A 213 -4.70 -12.57 25.67
CA ARG A 213 -4.95 -13.41 26.87
C ARG A 213 -6.17 -13.00 27.69
N LYS A 214 -6.75 -11.83 27.41
CA LYS A 214 -7.95 -11.30 28.09
C LYS A 214 -9.15 -11.32 27.14
N PRO A 215 -10.38 -11.40 27.67
CA PRO A 215 -11.57 -11.16 26.86
C PRO A 215 -11.43 -9.83 26.13
N LEU A 216 -11.63 -9.85 24.81
CA LEU A 216 -11.54 -8.68 23.96
C LEU A 216 -12.79 -8.64 23.10
N LYS A 217 -13.58 -7.58 23.26
CA LYS A 217 -14.75 -7.31 22.45
C LYS A 217 -14.30 -6.59 21.18
N PHE A 218 -14.56 -7.18 20.02
CA PHE A 218 -14.22 -6.57 18.74
C PHE A 218 -15.35 -6.65 17.73
N ASP A 219 -15.31 -5.72 16.77
CA ASP A 219 -16.11 -5.75 15.54
C ASP A 219 -15.21 -5.64 14.31
N TYR A 220 -15.68 -6.17 13.18
CA TYR A 220 -15.06 -6.03 11.87
C TYR A 220 -16.06 -5.47 10.87
N VAL A 221 -15.72 -4.34 10.25
CA VAL A 221 -16.60 -3.61 9.33
C VAL A 221 -15.90 -3.49 7.98
N LYS A 222 -16.50 -4.06 6.94
CA LYS A 222 -15.98 -3.99 5.56
C LYS A 222 -16.80 -3.03 4.71
N VAL A 223 -16.17 -1.96 4.24
CA VAL A 223 -16.81 -0.92 3.43
C VAL A 223 -16.41 -1.09 1.97
N THR A 224 -17.30 -1.72 1.20
CA THR A 224 -17.09 -1.99 -0.24
C THR A 224 -17.92 -1.10 -1.16
N ASN A 225 -18.87 -0.35 -0.62
CA ASN A 225 -19.75 0.52 -1.38
C ASN A 225 -20.27 1.68 -0.51
N VAL A 226 -20.96 2.63 -1.14
CA VAL A 226 -21.48 3.83 -0.48
C VAL A 226 -22.53 3.51 0.58
N SER A 227 -23.31 2.42 0.42
CA SER A 227 -24.31 2.02 1.42
C SER A 227 -23.63 1.57 2.71
N ASN A 228 -22.61 0.70 2.61
CA ASN A 228 -21.83 0.28 3.78
C ASN A 228 -21.10 1.47 4.42
N ALA A 229 -20.65 2.44 3.62
CA ALA A 229 -19.98 3.64 4.13
C ALA A 229 -20.91 4.50 5.00
N LYS A 230 -22.17 4.68 4.57
CA LYS A 230 -23.19 5.41 5.34
C LYS A 230 -23.58 4.65 6.61
N GLU A 231 -23.79 3.34 6.51
CA GLU A 231 -24.09 2.49 7.67
C GLU A 231 -22.97 2.53 8.71
N MET A 232 -21.72 2.47 8.28
CA MET A 232 -20.55 2.62 9.15
C MET A 232 -20.54 4.00 9.82
N GLN A 233 -20.80 5.07 9.06
CA GLN A 233 -20.88 6.43 9.61
C GLN A 233 -21.98 6.57 10.66
N ASP A 234 -23.17 6.04 10.40
CA ASP A 234 -24.32 6.12 11.31
C ASP A 234 -24.07 5.33 12.61
N ASN A 235 -23.32 4.23 12.52
CA ASN A 235 -22.99 3.36 13.66
C ASN A 235 -21.64 3.67 14.34
N ILE A 236 -20.90 4.71 13.92
CA ILE A 236 -19.52 4.93 14.39
C ILE A 236 -19.41 5.03 15.92
N LEU A 237 -20.39 5.64 16.58
CA LEU A 237 -20.41 5.76 18.05
C LEU A 237 -20.69 4.43 18.75
N ASN A 238 -21.40 3.50 18.10
CA ASN A 238 -21.65 2.16 18.64
C ASN A 238 -20.36 1.33 18.66
N TYR A 239 -19.52 1.48 17.64
CA TYR A 239 -18.22 0.83 17.54
C TYR A 239 -17.22 1.25 18.63
N LEU A 240 -17.47 2.39 19.30
CA LEU A 240 -16.67 2.84 20.43
C LEU A 240 -16.98 2.09 21.74
N ASN A 241 -17.99 1.22 21.74
CA ASN A 241 -18.28 0.31 22.87
C ASN A 241 -17.50 -1.01 22.78
N ASN A 242 -16.53 -1.11 21.86
CA ASN A 242 -15.66 -2.27 21.68
C ASN A 242 -14.23 -1.88 22.09
N ASP A 243 -13.43 -2.86 22.49
CA ASP A 243 -12.01 -2.64 22.77
C ASP A 243 -11.25 -2.39 21.45
N LEU A 244 -11.64 -3.10 20.38
CA LEU A 244 -11.10 -2.98 19.04
C LEU A 244 -12.22 -2.99 17.99
N THR A 245 -12.28 -1.98 17.14
CA THR A 245 -13.08 -2.04 15.90
C THR A 245 -12.15 -1.96 14.71
N VAL A 246 -12.21 -2.95 13.82
CA VAL A 246 -11.46 -2.96 12.56
C VAL A 246 -12.37 -2.49 11.43
N ILE A 247 -11.95 -1.46 10.70
CA ILE A 247 -12.65 -0.93 9.53
C ILE A 247 -11.75 -1.12 8.32
N VAL A 248 -12.20 -1.92 7.35
CA VAL A 248 -11.53 -2.08 6.05
C VAL A 248 -12.27 -1.27 5.00
N TYR A 249 -11.55 -0.39 4.30
CA TYR A 249 -12.15 0.51 3.32
C TYR A 249 -11.48 0.39 1.94
N ASN A 250 -12.24 -0.03 0.93
CA ASN A 250 -11.71 -0.47 -0.37
C ASN A 250 -11.66 0.62 -1.46
N PHE A 251 -11.84 1.90 -1.12
CA PHE A 251 -12.07 2.93 -2.14
C PHE A 251 -10.85 3.23 -3.00
N ILE A 252 -9.65 3.24 -2.43
CA ILE A 252 -8.42 3.54 -3.18
C ILE A 252 -8.14 2.42 -4.20
N ASP A 253 -8.37 1.17 -3.82
CA ASP A 253 -8.32 0.03 -4.72
C ASP A 253 -9.39 0.10 -5.83
N MET A 254 -10.64 0.41 -5.46
CA MET A 254 -11.72 0.65 -6.42
C MET A 254 -11.38 1.78 -7.41
N LEU A 255 -10.75 2.86 -6.96
CA LEU A 255 -10.28 3.94 -7.85
C LEU A 255 -9.20 3.44 -8.81
N SER A 256 -8.24 2.65 -8.34
CA SER A 256 -7.17 2.08 -9.17
C SER A 256 -7.73 1.18 -10.28
N HIS A 257 -8.69 0.33 -9.94
CA HIS A 257 -9.39 -0.54 -10.89
C HIS A 257 -10.26 0.25 -11.86
N ALA A 258 -11.12 1.14 -11.35
CA ALA A 258 -12.02 1.95 -12.18
C ALA A 258 -11.26 2.84 -13.18
N ARG A 259 -10.06 3.31 -12.82
CA ARG A 259 -9.19 4.06 -13.74
C ARG A 259 -8.74 3.24 -14.95
N THR A 260 -8.53 1.93 -14.76
CA THR A 260 -8.12 1.04 -15.87
C THR A 260 -9.28 0.83 -16.84
N GLU A 261 -10.51 0.79 -16.34
CA GLU A 261 -11.72 0.53 -17.12
C GLU A 261 -12.36 1.79 -17.71
N MET A 262 -12.28 2.94 -17.03
CA MET A 262 -12.95 4.18 -17.40
C MET A 262 -11.95 5.22 -17.96
N GLU A 263 -12.11 5.54 -19.24
CA GLU A 263 -11.26 6.52 -19.96
C GLU A 263 -11.23 7.89 -19.27
N VAL A 264 -12.36 8.38 -18.77
CA VAL A 264 -12.47 9.66 -18.05
C VAL A 264 -11.63 9.67 -16.76
N LEU A 265 -11.61 8.57 -16.00
CA LEU A 265 -10.77 8.48 -14.79
C LEU A 265 -9.28 8.36 -15.14
N LYS A 266 -8.97 7.74 -16.27
CA LYS A 266 -7.60 7.67 -16.80
C LYS A 266 -7.07 9.07 -17.14
N GLU A 267 -7.92 9.94 -17.70
CA GLU A 267 -7.60 11.35 -17.94
C GLU A 267 -7.47 12.16 -16.64
N LEU A 268 -8.39 11.97 -15.68
CA LEU A 268 -8.41 12.73 -14.43
C LEU A 268 -7.29 12.36 -13.44
N ALA A 269 -6.73 11.15 -13.52
CA ALA A 269 -5.64 10.68 -12.68
C ALA A 269 -4.46 10.10 -13.49
N GLY A 270 -4.00 10.83 -14.51
CA GLY A 270 -2.93 10.37 -15.40
C GLY A 270 -1.56 10.14 -14.73
N ASP A 271 -1.30 10.80 -13.59
CA ASP A 271 -0.04 10.77 -12.87
C ASP A 271 -0.21 10.68 -11.34
N GLU A 272 0.92 10.60 -10.64
CA GLU A 272 0.99 10.48 -9.17
C GLU A 272 0.34 11.68 -8.46
N LYS A 273 0.56 12.90 -8.98
CA LYS A 273 0.01 14.14 -8.42
C LYS A 273 -1.51 14.14 -8.49
N ALA A 274 -2.06 13.79 -9.65
CA ALA A 274 -3.49 13.73 -9.88
C ALA A 274 -4.13 12.60 -9.05
N TYR A 275 -3.46 11.45 -8.92
CA TYR A 275 -3.92 10.34 -8.09
C TYR A 275 -4.00 10.72 -6.59
N ARG A 276 -2.98 11.40 -6.08
CA ARG A 276 -2.99 12.01 -4.74
C ARG A 276 -4.11 13.03 -4.56
N SER A 277 -4.32 13.90 -5.55
CA SER A 277 -5.37 14.92 -5.54
C SER A 277 -6.77 14.30 -5.46
N LEU A 278 -7.05 13.26 -6.25
CA LEU A 278 -8.31 12.52 -6.18
C LEU A 278 -8.49 11.85 -4.82
N THR A 279 -7.45 11.19 -4.31
CA THR A 279 -7.48 10.54 -2.98
C THR A 279 -7.85 11.56 -1.89
N ARG A 280 -7.22 12.73 -1.92
CA ARG A 280 -7.52 13.84 -1.00
C ARG A 280 -8.96 14.31 -1.12
N SER A 281 -9.40 14.60 -2.35
CA SER A 281 -10.73 15.14 -2.61
C SER A 281 -11.82 14.17 -2.18
N TRP A 282 -11.64 12.87 -2.45
CA TRP A 282 -12.55 11.85 -1.95
C TRP A 282 -12.59 11.83 -0.43
N PHE A 283 -11.43 11.74 0.23
CA PHE A 283 -11.38 11.56 1.68
C PHE A 283 -12.12 12.69 2.40
N GLN A 284 -11.87 13.94 2.00
CA GLN A 284 -12.52 15.13 2.58
C GLN A 284 -14.05 15.12 2.47
N ASN A 285 -14.61 14.45 1.45
CA ASN A 285 -16.04 14.39 1.19
C ASN A 285 -16.63 13.00 1.51
N SER A 286 -15.85 12.12 2.13
CA SER A 286 -16.24 10.74 2.37
C SER A 286 -17.06 10.58 3.65
N PRO A 287 -18.01 9.62 3.70
CA PRO A 287 -18.64 9.17 4.95
C PRO A 287 -17.61 8.74 6.00
N LEU A 288 -16.46 8.21 5.56
CA LEU A 288 -15.34 7.85 6.43
C LEU A 288 -14.82 9.03 7.24
N TRP A 289 -14.52 10.16 6.58
CA TRP A 289 -14.02 11.32 7.29
C TRP A 289 -15.07 11.87 8.27
N ALA A 290 -16.32 12.00 7.83
CA ALA A 290 -17.41 12.41 8.72
C ALA A 290 -17.57 11.48 9.94
N ALA A 291 -17.39 10.17 9.75
CA ALA A 291 -17.40 9.19 10.83
C ALA A 291 -16.23 9.41 11.80
N LEU A 292 -15.01 9.58 11.29
CA LEU A 292 -13.81 9.82 12.11
C LEU A 292 -13.90 11.13 12.90
N GLN A 293 -14.43 12.21 12.32
CA GLN A 293 -14.67 13.46 13.03
C GLN A 293 -15.63 13.24 14.22
N ARG A 294 -16.73 12.51 13.98
CA ARG A 294 -17.69 12.18 15.04
C ARG A 294 -17.11 11.24 16.11
N ALA A 295 -16.24 10.32 15.71
CA ALA A 295 -15.55 9.43 16.63
C ALA A 295 -14.55 10.19 17.54
N ALA A 296 -13.88 11.20 16.98
CA ALA A 296 -12.92 12.04 17.69
C ALA A 296 -13.54 12.94 18.77
N GLU A 297 -14.88 13.07 18.81
CA GLU A 297 -15.61 13.74 19.91
C GLU A 297 -15.48 12.98 21.25
N ARG A 298 -14.91 11.77 21.25
CA ARG A 298 -14.62 10.97 22.44
C ARG A 298 -13.14 10.59 22.47
N PRO A 299 -12.58 10.27 23.66
CA PRO A 299 -11.23 9.72 23.76
C PRO A 299 -11.14 8.39 23.04
N ILE A 300 -10.45 8.36 21.90
CA ILE A 300 -10.24 7.14 21.11
C ILE A 300 -8.80 7.07 20.60
N GLN A 301 -8.34 5.84 20.35
CA GLN A 301 -7.15 5.59 19.56
C GLN A 301 -7.54 5.26 18.13
N LEU A 302 -6.87 5.90 17.17
CA LEU A 302 -6.98 5.59 15.76
C LEU A 302 -5.64 5.01 15.29
N ILE A 303 -5.67 3.82 14.70
CA ILE A 303 -4.52 3.25 13.98
C ILE A 303 -4.89 3.22 12.51
N VAL A 304 -4.13 3.92 11.66
CA VAL A 304 -4.32 3.92 10.20
C VAL A 304 -3.23 3.08 9.55
N THR A 305 -3.60 2.15 8.68
CA THR A 305 -2.65 1.34 7.93
C THR A 305 -3.24 0.90 6.58
N THR A 306 -2.53 0.02 5.88
CA THR A 306 -2.90 -0.59 4.60
C THR A 306 -2.54 -2.07 4.63
N ASP A 307 -2.94 -2.81 3.60
CA ASP A 307 -2.47 -4.17 3.33
C ASP A 307 -1.28 -4.22 2.38
N HIS A 308 -1.29 -3.39 1.34
CA HIS A 308 -0.20 -3.17 0.38
C HIS A 308 -0.32 -1.78 -0.25
N GLY A 309 0.59 -1.44 -1.17
CA GLY A 309 0.42 -0.28 -2.06
C GLY A 309 0.37 -0.67 -3.54
N THR A 310 0.75 0.27 -4.40
CA THR A 310 0.71 0.12 -5.87
C THR A 310 1.80 0.94 -6.55
N ILE A 311 2.25 0.47 -7.71
CA ILE A 311 3.15 1.21 -8.60
C ILE A 311 2.50 1.51 -9.94
N ARG A 312 2.81 2.67 -10.51
CA ARG A 312 2.45 3.00 -11.89
C ARG A 312 3.34 2.23 -12.86
N VAL A 313 2.79 1.22 -13.53
CA VAL A 313 3.57 0.35 -14.42
C VAL A 313 3.89 1.00 -15.76
N ASN A 314 5.06 0.71 -16.32
CA ASN A 314 5.48 1.27 -17.61
C ASN A 314 6.08 0.23 -18.57
N GLN A 315 6.90 -0.68 -18.07
CA GLN A 315 7.66 -1.61 -18.89
C GLN A 315 6.97 -2.97 -19.02
N PRO A 316 6.51 -3.40 -20.20
CA PRO A 316 5.92 -4.71 -20.33
C PRO A 316 7.01 -5.81 -20.30
N SER A 317 6.73 -6.92 -19.63
CA SER A 317 7.52 -8.15 -19.63
C SER A 317 6.68 -9.30 -20.15
N LYS A 318 7.24 -10.10 -21.07
CA LYS A 318 6.50 -11.21 -21.68
C LYS A 318 6.40 -12.39 -20.72
N VAL A 319 5.21 -12.96 -20.61
CA VAL A 319 4.97 -14.22 -19.92
C VAL A 319 4.15 -15.17 -20.78
N VAL A 320 4.48 -16.45 -20.75
CA VAL A 320 3.67 -17.54 -21.31
C VAL A 320 3.33 -18.52 -20.21
N GLY A 321 2.06 -18.88 -20.11
CA GLY A 321 1.54 -19.83 -19.12
C GLY A 321 0.38 -20.62 -19.72
N ASP A 322 -0.12 -21.59 -18.95
CA ASP A 322 -1.33 -22.33 -19.29
C ASP A 322 -2.60 -21.49 -19.07
N ARG A 323 -3.78 -22.05 -19.40
CA ARG A 323 -5.07 -21.35 -19.24
C ARG A 323 -5.45 -21.09 -17.77
N GLU A 324 -4.86 -21.83 -16.84
CA GLU A 324 -5.12 -21.69 -15.41
C GLU A 324 -4.20 -20.66 -14.76
N THR A 325 -3.27 -20.07 -15.53
CA THR A 325 -2.37 -19.04 -15.05
C THR A 325 -3.16 -17.77 -14.70
N THR A 326 -2.84 -17.18 -13.54
CA THR A 326 -3.56 -16.04 -12.99
C THR A 326 -3.58 -14.83 -13.94
N THR A 327 -4.54 -13.93 -13.73
CA THR A 327 -4.73 -12.75 -14.58
C THR A 327 -4.00 -11.51 -14.07
N ASN A 328 -3.59 -11.45 -12.80
CA ASN A 328 -2.89 -10.31 -12.21
C ASN A 328 -1.64 -9.90 -13.04
N LEU A 329 -1.39 -8.60 -13.16
CA LEU A 329 -0.35 -8.06 -14.06
C LEU A 329 1.03 -7.96 -13.40
N ARG A 330 1.12 -8.06 -12.07
CA ARG A 330 2.37 -7.92 -11.32
C ARG A 330 2.85 -9.23 -10.71
N TYR A 331 1.99 -10.23 -10.54
CA TYR A 331 2.39 -11.59 -10.24
C TYR A 331 1.64 -12.61 -11.09
N LYS A 332 2.26 -13.76 -11.32
CA LYS A 332 1.60 -14.93 -11.94
C LYS A 332 1.80 -16.17 -11.09
N VAL A 333 0.75 -16.98 -11.00
CA VAL A 333 0.83 -18.36 -10.53
C VAL A 333 0.40 -19.25 -11.68
N GLY A 334 1.19 -20.26 -11.99
CA GLY A 334 0.86 -21.19 -13.07
C GLY A 334 1.89 -22.30 -13.20
N ARG A 335 1.62 -23.23 -14.12
CA ARG A 335 2.52 -24.33 -14.44
C ARG A 335 3.35 -23.99 -15.68
N ASN A 336 4.60 -24.42 -15.70
CA ASN A 336 5.50 -24.28 -16.86
C ASN A 336 5.60 -22.82 -17.39
N LEU A 337 5.62 -21.84 -16.48
CA LEU A 337 5.72 -20.43 -16.85
C LEU A 337 7.03 -20.16 -17.59
N GLN A 338 6.93 -19.49 -18.76
CA GLN A 338 8.08 -18.92 -19.46
C GLN A 338 8.06 -17.40 -19.25
N TYR A 339 9.18 -16.85 -18.82
CA TYR A 339 9.31 -15.45 -18.41
C TYR A 339 10.75 -14.97 -18.56
N GLU A 340 10.93 -13.66 -18.61
CA GLU A 340 12.25 -13.02 -18.59
C GLU A 340 12.82 -13.04 -17.17
N LYS A 341 13.83 -13.90 -16.91
CA LYS A 341 14.38 -14.11 -15.55
C LYS A 341 14.85 -12.83 -14.85
N LYS A 342 15.41 -11.88 -15.61
CA LYS A 342 15.90 -10.61 -15.05
C LYS A 342 14.75 -9.75 -14.49
N ASP A 343 13.56 -9.87 -15.07
CA ASP A 343 12.40 -9.04 -14.76
C ASP A 343 11.63 -9.50 -13.52
N VAL A 344 11.95 -10.69 -12.98
CA VAL A 344 11.12 -11.33 -11.94
C VAL A 344 11.92 -11.89 -10.76
N LEU A 345 11.28 -11.93 -9.59
CA LEU A 345 11.59 -12.92 -8.57
C LEU A 345 10.74 -14.16 -8.86
N ALA A 346 11.36 -15.33 -9.00
CA ALA A 346 10.65 -16.57 -9.28
C ALA A 346 10.81 -17.56 -8.12
N VAL A 347 9.69 -18.05 -7.62
CA VAL A 347 9.58 -19.05 -6.57
C VAL A 347 8.98 -20.31 -7.19
N ARG A 348 9.85 -21.28 -7.46
CA ARG A 348 9.47 -22.53 -8.14
C ARG A 348 8.75 -23.50 -7.22
N ASP A 349 9.11 -23.48 -5.94
CA ASP A 349 8.36 -24.14 -4.88
C ASP A 349 7.65 -23.09 -4.02
N PRO A 350 6.31 -22.95 -4.12
CA PRO A 350 5.56 -21.96 -3.35
C PRO A 350 5.77 -22.05 -1.82
N GLU A 351 6.06 -23.24 -1.28
CA GLU A 351 6.26 -23.43 0.15
C GLU A 351 7.51 -22.69 0.65
N GLU A 352 8.56 -22.53 -0.17
CA GLU A 352 9.77 -21.77 0.19
C GLU A 352 9.46 -20.30 0.50
N ALA A 353 8.44 -19.72 -0.15
CA ALA A 353 7.97 -18.37 0.10
C ALA A 353 6.74 -18.32 1.03
N ARG A 354 6.41 -19.43 1.70
CA ARG A 354 5.22 -19.57 2.55
C ARG A 354 3.91 -19.25 1.81
N LEU A 355 3.82 -19.65 0.55
CA LEU A 355 2.64 -19.51 -0.30
C LEU A 355 1.91 -20.84 -0.47
N PRO A 356 0.58 -20.80 -0.68
CA PRO A 356 -0.18 -22.00 -0.99
C PRO A 356 0.33 -22.62 -2.29
N ARG A 357 0.16 -23.94 -2.40
CA ARG A 357 0.54 -24.71 -3.59
C ARG A 357 -0.73 -25.23 -4.30
N PRO A 358 -1.36 -24.44 -5.19
CA PRO A 358 -2.59 -24.86 -5.88
C PRO A 358 -2.44 -26.15 -6.69
N ASN A 359 -1.25 -26.38 -7.24
CA ASN A 359 -0.87 -27.58 -7.97
C ASN A 359 0.56 -27.96 -7.60
N VAL A 360 0.91 -29.25 -7.69
CA VAL A 360 2.26 -29.76 -7.38
C VAL A 360 3.37 -29.03 -8.13
N SER A 361 3.11 -28.57 -9.35
CA SER A 361 4.06 -27.86 -10.21
C SER A 361 3.78 -26.36 -10.34
N SER A 362 3.07 -25.75 -9.39
CA SER A 362 2.79 -24.31 -9.39
C SER A 362 4.08 -23.52 -9.15
N THR A 363 4.34 -22.52 -9.99
CA THR A 363 5.42 -21.53 -9.80
C THR A 363 4.81 -20.16 -9.63
N PHE A 364 5.32 -19.39 -8.67
CA PHE A 364 5.02 -17.97 -8.52
C PHE A 364 6.12 -17.14 -9.16
N ILE A 365 5.73 -16.10 -9.89
CA ILE A 365 6.65 -15.05 -10.35
C ILE A 365 6.10 -13.69 -9.94
N PHE A 366 6.99 -12.80 -9.48
CA PHE A 366 6.69 -11.43 -9.07
C PHE A 366 7.48 -10.46 -9.93
N ALA A 367 6.81 -9.49 -10.54
CA ALA A 367 7.44 -8.46 -11.36
C ALA A 367 8.25 -7.50 -10.47
N LYS A 368 9.45 -7.14 -10.93
CA LYS A 368 10.31 -6.12 -10.30
C LYS A 368 9.97 -4.73 -10.83
N GLU A 369 10.36 -3.70 -10.08
CA GLU A 369 10.34 -2.30 -10.52
C GLU A 369 8.94 -1.90 -11.04
N ASP A 370 8.83 -1.19 -12.17
CA ASP A 370 7.58 -0.80 -12.81
C ASP A 370 7.11 -1.79 -13.91
N LYS A 371 7.63 -3.01 -13.90
CA LYS A 371 7.35 -4.01 -14.94
C LYS A 371 5.97 -4.66 -14.80
N PHE A 372 5.36 -5.07 -15.90
CA PHE A 372 4.08 -5.79 -15.84
C PHE A 372 3.98 -6.88 -16.89
N PHE A 373 3.31 -7.97 -16.54
CA PHE A 373 3.23 -9.17 -17.35
C PHE A 373 2.20 -9.06 -18.46
N LEU A 374 2.62 -9.35 -19.68
CA LEU A 374 1.76 -9.46 -20.85
C LEU A 374 1.93 -10.80 -21.55
N TYR A 375 0.81 -11.39 -21.95
CA TYR A 375 0.80 -12.54 -22.82
C TYR A 375 1.12 -12.13 -24.28
N PRO A 376 1.71 -13.02 -25.11
CA PRO A 376 2.05 -12.69 -26.50
C PRO A 376 0.85 -12.31 -27.37
N ASN A 377 -0.34 -12.85 -27.06
CA ASN A 377 -1.55 -12.59 -27.82
C ASN A 377 -2.04 -11.15 -27.60
N ASN A 378 -2.28 -10.41 -28.69
CA ASN A 378 -2.68 -9.00 -28.66
C ASN A 378 -1.76 -8.09 -27.83
N TYR A 379 -0.45 -8.40 -27.82
CA TYR A 379 0.54 -7.73 -26.98
C TYR A 379 0.51 -6.19 -27.09
N ASN A 380 0.47 -5.64 -28.31
CA ASN A 380 0.48 -4.19 -28.52
C ASN A 380 -0.78 -3.50 -27.96
N TYR A 381 -1.94 -4.15 -28.10
CA TYR A 381 -3.18 -3.64 -27.54
C TYR A 381 -3.09 -3.58 -26.01
N TYR A 382 -2.74 -4.70 -25.36
CA TYR A 382 -2.66 -4.76 -23.91
C TYR A 382 -1.52 -3.92 -23.33
N HIS A 383 -0.42 -3.76 -24.05
CA HIS A 383 0.65 -2.82 -23.68
C HIS A 383 0.10 -1.40 -23.58
N ASN A 384 -0.58 -0.90 -24.62
CA ASN A 384 -1.17 0.45 -24.59
C ASN A 384 -2.30 0.59 -23.57
N TYR A 385 -3.05 -0.50 -23.35
CA TYR A 385 -4.17 -0.51 -22.40
C TYR A 385 -3.68 -0.34 -20.95
N TYR A 386 -2.69 -1.15 -20.52
CA TYR A 386 -2.21 -1.20 -19.14
C TYR A 386 -1.02 -0.27 -18.84
N LYS A 387 -0.28 0.21 -19.83
CA LYS A 387 0.81 1.16 -19.59
C LYS A 387 0.29 2.40 -18.86
N ASN A 388 1.06 2.85 -17.88
CA ASN A 388 0.77 3.97 -16.97
C ASN A 388 -0.44 3.78 -16.06
N THR A 389 -0.97 2.55 -15.92
CA THR A 389 -1.97 2.22 -14.90
C THR A 389 -1.30 1.90 -13.56
N PHE A 390 -2.05 2.03 -12.46
CA PHE A 390 -1.59 1.61 -11.14
C PHE A 390 -1.87 0.12 -10.97
N GLN A 391 -0.84 -0.66 -10.65
CA GLN A 391 -0.94 -2.11 -10.46
C GLN A 391 -0.22 -2.51 -9.18
N HIS A 392 -0.59 -3.67 -8.64
CA HIS A 392 -0.02 -4.20 -7.41
C HIS A 392 0.16 -5.72 -7.52
N GLY A 393 1.00 -6.29 -6.67
CA GLY A 393 1.30 -7.72 -6.62
C GLY A 393 2.79 -8.06 -6.81
N GLY A 394 3.61 -7.07 -7.14
CA GLY A 394 5.03 -7.22 -7.43
C GLY A 394 5.93 -6.64 -6.33
N ILE A 395 7.16 -6.30 -6.75
CA ILE A 395 8.21 -5.76 -5.89
C ILE A 395 8.50 -4.32 -6.31
N SER A 396 8.12 -3.38 -5.44
CA SER A 396 8.53 -1.98 -5.48
C SER A 396 8.45 -1.38 -4.07
N LEU A 397 9.13 -0.26 -3.84
CA LEU A 397 9.04 0.50 -2.59
C LEU A 397 7.58 0.89 -2.31
N GLU A 398 6.86 1.37 -3.33
CA GLU A 398 5.47 1.80 -3.24
C GLU A 398 4.49 0.65 -2.95
N GLU A 399 4.79 -0.57 -3.39
CA GLU A 399 3.96 -1.75 -3.12
C GLU A 399 4.22 -2.35 -1.74
N MET A 400 5.49 -2.42 -1.32
CA MET A 400 5.91 -3.20 -0.15
C MET A 400 6.06 -2.38 1.13
N VAL A 401 6.51 -1.12 1.07
CA VAL A 401 6.74 -0.30 2.27
C VAL A 401 5.45 0.42 2.65
N CYS A 402 4.77 -0.10 3.66
CA CYS A 402 3.42 0.31 4.03
C CYS A 402 3.39 1.12 5.34
N PRO A 403 2.64 2.23 5.41
CA PRO A 403 2.52 3.00 6.64
C PRO A 403 1.68 2.26 7.70
N ILE A 404 2.06 2.44 8.96
CA ILE A 404 1.17 2.22 10.10
C ILE A 404 1.33 3.38 11.08
N VAL A 405 0.25 4.10 11.32
CA VAL A 405 0.27 5.34 12.09
C VAL A 405 -0.69 5.21 13.27
N ARG A 406 -0.20 5.51 14.46
CA ARG A 406 -0.98 5.55 15.69
C ARG A 406 -1.27 6.99 16.05
N LEU A 407 -2.54 7.29 16.27
CA LEU A 407 -3.04 8.60 16.61
C LEU A 407 -4.01 8.51 17.79
N THR A 408 -4.17 9.63 18.50
CA THR A 408 -5.19 9.79 19.55
C THR A 408 -6.09 10.97 19.21
N SER A 409 -7.37 10.92 19.57
CA SER A 409 -8.27 12.07 19.45
C SER A 409 -7.73 13.26 20.27
N ARG A 410 -7.93 14.49 19.77
CA ARG A 410 -7.43 15.72 20.39
C ARG A 410 -8.16 16.14 21.67
#